data_AF-A0A329SBE0-F1
#
_entry.id   AF-A0A329SBE0-F1
#
_cell.length_a   1.000
_cell.length_b   1.000
_cell.length_c   1.000
_cell.angle_alpha   90.00
_cell.angle_beta   90.00
_cell.angle_gamma   90.00
#
_symmetry.space_group_name_H-M   'P 1'
#
loop_
_entity.id
_entity.type
_entity.pdbx_description
1 polymer ?
#
loop_
_entity_poly.entity_id
_entity_poly.type
_entity_poly.pdbx_seq_one_letter_code
_entity_poly.pdbx_strand_id
1 'polypeptide(L)'
;MLLRLITLEKALVKVFFAYLKSSEGRKEFQDMEKKLRRPKPDEWLAIKCLQLLLGPFAVASSELGGQTSPMAPLVLPALSGIRKHLERTDLFDAHVGEAGDEGYVHEIEIMMNEYRKAMLAMYTKRFRALEESELKWVSFLDTRVAKRMSHRSPTDTPSACKEVVKAMVDLARDNLPSEDCQTSTPIPVQTDQQVRLSMYDHTFGPDEVLAHPTKLEEDCSKVFGGCYNSEKCHKSICMVACQHLQLS
;
A
#
# COMPACT_ATOMS: atom_id res chain seq x y z
N MET A 1 -7.28 3.58 19.48
CA MET A 1 -7.94 4.28 20.61
C MET A 1 -8.97 5.30 20.12
N LEU A 2 -8.57 6.36 19.40
CA LEU A 2 -9.49 7.41 18.91
C LEU A 2 -10.67 6.86 18.09
N LEU A 3 -10.42 5.95 17.15
CA LEU A 3 -11.49 5.29 16.38
C LEU A 3 -12.53 4.62 17.28
N ARG A 4 -12.09 3.91 18.33
CA ARG A 4 -12.98 3.25 19.29
C ARG A 4 -13.79 4.27 20.10
N LEU A 5 -13.20 5.41 20.43
CA LEU A 5 -13.90 6.50 21.11
C LEU A 5 -15.00 7.09 20.22
N ILE A 6 -14.72 7.31 18.92
CA ILE A 6 -15.71 7.78 17.93
C ILE A 6 -16.84 6.75 17.74
N THR A 7 -16.52 5.46 17.59
CA THR A 7 -17.54 4.40 17.47
C THR A 7 -18.49 4.37 18.66
N LEU A 8 -17.97 4.66 19.86
CA LEU A 8 -18.74 4.67 21.10
C LEU A 8 -19.39 6.02 21.39
N GLU A 9 -19.21 7.06 20.58
CA GLU A 9 -19.67 8.43 20.84
C GLU A 9 -21.15 8.46 21.25
N LYS A 10 -22.03 7.86 20.44
CA LYS A 10 -23.47 7.81 20.74
C LYS A 10 -23.78 7.10 22.06
N ALA A 11 -23.17 5.96 22.31
CA ALA A 11 -23.38 5.18 23.54
C ALA A 11 -22.86 5.93 24.77
N LEU A 12 -21.66 6.52 24.67
CA LEU A 12 -21.06 7.29 25.76
C LEU A 12 -21.91 8.52 26.09
N VAL A 13 -22.26 9.31 25.06
CA VAL A 13 -22.92 10.60 25.25
C VAL A 13 -24.39 10.45 25.63
N LYS A 14 -25.13 9.55 24.96
CA LYS A 14 -26.59 9.44 25.14
C LYS A 14 -27.00 8.44 26.20
N VAL A 15 -26.21 7.39 26.42
CA VAL A 15 -26.57 6.30 27.35
C VAL A 15 -25.76 6.40 28.63
N PHE A 16 -24.44 6.32 28.55
CA PHE A 16 -23.58 6.23 29.73
C PHE A 16 -23.58 7.52 30.56
N PHE A 17 -23.30 8.67 29.96
CA PHE A 17 -23.32 9.95 30.69
C PHE A 17 -24.73 10.39 31.12
N ALA A 18 -25.78 9.83 30.52
CA ALA A 18 -27.15 10.01 31.01
C ALA A 18 -27.40 9.12 32.25
N TYR A 19 -26.98 7.85 32.18
CA TYR A 19 -27.08 6.90 33.29
C TYR A 19 -26.29 7.36 34.52
N LEU A 20 -25.07 7.89 34.33
CA LEU A 20 -24.25 8.45 35.42
C LEU A 20 -24.96 9.56 36.20
N LYS A 21 -25.95 10.24 35.60
CA LYS A 21 -26.75 11.28 36.29
C LYS A 21 -27.98 10.73 37.01
N SER A 22 -28.35 9.46 36.82
CA SER A 22 -29.48 8.83 37.49
C SER A 22 -29.19 8.54 38.97
N SER A 23 -30.21 8.16 39.75
CA SER A 23 -30.03 7.73 41.13
C SER A 23 -29.20 6.45 41.24
N GLU A 24 -29.43 5.49 40.33
CA GLU A 24 -28.77 4.20 40.28
C GLU A 24 -27.32 4.36 39.85
N GLY A 25 -27.08 5.11 38.76
CA GLY A 25 -25.74 5.36 38.26
C GLY A 25 -24.85 6.10 39.27
N ARG A 26 -25.40 7.06 40.04
CA ARG A 26 -24.63 7.73 41.10
C ARG A 26 -24.28 6.82 42.27
N LYS A 27 -25.09 5.80 42.57
CA LYS A 27 -24.78 4.79 43.59
C LYS A 27 -23.72 3.81 43.11
N GLU A 28 -23.86 3.32 41.87
CA GLU A 28 -22.92 2.37 41.27
C GLU A 28 -21.55 3.00 41.00
N PHE A 29 -21.54 4.24 40.52
CA PHE A 29 -20.33 4.98 40.10
C PHE A 29 -20.00 6.16 41.03
N GLN A 30 -20.18 5.96 42.34
CA GLN A 30 -20.03 7.01 43.36
C GLN A 30 -18.64 7.69 43.37
N ASP A 31 -17.58 6.97 42.98
CA ASP A 31 -16.21 7.49 42.96
C ASP A 31 -15.79 8.06 41.59
N MET A 32 -16.65 7.98 40.58
CA MET A 32 -16.37 8.41 39.20
C MET A 32 -16.94 9.79 38.85
N GLU A 33 -17.89 10.32 39.62
CA GLU A 33 -18.59 11.58 39.32
C GLU A 33 -17.61 12.76 39.14
N LYS A 34 -16.50 12.77 39.89
CA LYS A 34 -15.45 13.80 39.78
C LYS A 34 -14.31 13.44 38.82
N LYS A 35 -14.22 12.17 38.41
CA LYS A 35 -13.11 11.65 37.57
C LYS A 35 -13.47 11.63 36.08
N LEU A 36 -14.75 11.41 35.77
CA LEU A 36 -15.22 11.28 34.40
C LEU A 36 -15.90 12.57 33.95
N ARG A 37 -15.32 13.21 32.95
CA ARG A 37 -15.93 14.34 32.27
C ARG A 37 -16.48 13.91 30.92
N ARG A 38 -17.70 14.33 30.61
CA ARG A 38 -18.24 14.22 29.26
C ARG A 38 -17.37 15.05 28.30
N PRO A 39 -16.89 14.48 27.19
CA PRO A 39 -16.18 15.27 26.19
C PRO A 39 -17.12 16.32 25.58
N LYS A 40 -16.58 17.51 25.36
CA LYS A 40 -17.29 18.66 24.81
C LYS A 40 -17.36 18.58 23.27
N PRO A 41 -18.24 19.36 22.61
CA PRO A 41 -18.37 19.34 21.15
C PRO A 41 -17.08 19.65 20.39
N ASP A 42 -16.32 20.65 20.84
CA ASP A 42 -14.99 21.02 20.34
C ASP A 42 -13.99 19.86 20.44
N GLU A 43 -13.98 19.14 21.55
CA GLU A 43 -13.12 17.96 21.73
C GLU A 43 -13.51 16.81 20.81
N TRP A 44 -14.80 16.58 20.60
CA TRP A 44 -15.26 15.55 19.66
C TRP A 44 -14.85 15.87 18.23
N LEU A 45 -14.99 17.13 17.81
CA LEU A 45 -14.49 17.58 16.51
C LEU A 45 -12.98 17.36 16.40
N ALA A 46 -12.23 17.78 17.42
CA ALA A 46 -10.78 17.57 17.46
C ALA A 46 -10.40 16.09 17.38
N ILE A 47 -11.08 15.20 18.12
CA ILE A 47 -10.86 13.76 18.08
C ILE A 47 -11.10 13.18 16.68
N LYS A 48 -12.17 13.62 16.00
CA LYS A 48 -12.50 13.19 14.63
C LYS A 48 -11.43 13.65 13.64
N CYS A 49 -11.03 14.92 13.70
CA CYS A 49 -9.93 15.45 12.87
C CYS A 49 -8.61 14.74 13.13
N LEU A 50 -8.26 14.46 14.39
CA LEU A 50 -7.05 13.71 14.74
C LEU A 50 -7.09 12.27 14.22
N GLN A 51 -8.25 11.58 14.30
CA GLN A 51 -8.38 10.25 13.73
C GLN A 51 -8.16 10.27 12.21
N LEU A 52 -8.68 11.28 11.52
CA LEU A 52 -8.52 11.45 10.08
C LEU A 52 -7.06 11.76 9.70
N LEU A 53 -6.39 12.62 10.47
CA LEU A 53 -4.97 12.96 10.29
C LEU A 53 -4.06 11.73 10.48
N LEU A 54 -4.34 10.91 11.50
CA LEU A 54 -3.51 9.76 11.87
C LEU A 54 -3.88 8.46 11.16
N GLY A 55 -5.06 8.39 10.52
CA GLY A 55 -5.59 7.19 9.89
C GLY A 55 -4.61 6.48 8.96
N PRO A 56 -4.00 7.17 7.98
CA PRO A 56 -3.05 6.55 7.06
C PRO A 56 -1.82 5.96 7.73
N PHE A 57 -1.35 6.51 8.85
CA PHE A 57 -0.23 5.95 9.59
C PHE A 57 -0.60 4.60 10.23
N ALA A 58 -1.82 4.47 10.75
CA ALA A 58 -2.30 3.22 11.32
C ALA A 58 -2.42 2.12 10.25
N VAL A 59 -2.96 2.48 9.07
CA VAL A 59 -3.05 1.57 7.93
C VAL A 59 -1.64 1.15 7.47
N ALA A 60 -0.76 2.11 7.20
CA ALA A 60 0.61 1.80 6.78
C ALA A 60 1.37 0.95 7.80
N SER A 61 1.22 1.23 9.10
CA SER A 61 1.87 0.42 10.15
C SER A 61 1.34 -1.00 10.21
N SER A 62 0.04 -1.20 9.94
CA SER A 62 -0.57 -2.53 9.88
C SER A 62 -0.07 -3.32 8.66
N GLU A 63 -0.11 -2.69 7.48
CA GLU A 63 0.32 -3.30 6.22
C GLU A 63 1.83 -3.60 6.21
N LEU A 64 2.65 -2.67 6.73
CA LEU A 64 4.10 -2.81 6.82
C LEU A 64 4.58 -3.54 8.09
N GLY A 65 3.67 -3.97 8.95
CA GLY A 65 3.98 -4.79 10.13
C GLY A 65 3.82 -6.29 9.90
N GLY A 66 3.28 -6.71 8.76
CA GLY A 66 2.97 -8.12 8.46
C GLY A 66 4.20 -8.97 8.15
N GLN A 67 4.39 -10.09 8.85
CA GLN A 67 5.58 -10.95 8.67
C GLN A 67 5.54 -11.88 7.45
N THR A 68 4.44 -11.93 6.71
CA THR A 68 4.14 -13.03 5.77
C THR A 68 4.34 -12.71 4.29
N SER A 69 4.76 -11.50 3.92
CA SER A 69 5.01 -11.13 2.52
C SER A 69 6.18 -10.17 2.39
N PRO A 70 6.88 -10.12 1.23
CA PRO A 70 7.89 -9.10 0.98
C PRO A 70 7.23 -7.71 1.07
N MET A 71 7.54 -6.96 2.13
CA MET A 71 6.94 -5.64 2.38
C MET A 71 7.72 -4.49 1.75
N ALA A 72 8.98 -4.73 1.36
CA ALA A 72 9.84 -3.73 0.74
C ALA A 72 9.18 -3.01 -0.46
N PRO A 73 8.44 -3.70 -1.35
CA PRO A 73 7.73 -3.03 -2.44
C PRO A 73 6.58 -2.09 -2.00
N LEU A 74 6.03 -2.30 -0.80
CA LEU A 74 4.90 -1.53 -0.26
C LEU A 74 5.33 -0.31 0.54
N VAL A 75 6.60 -0.24 0.97
CA VAL A 75 7.13 0.86 1.80
C VAL A 75 6.95 2.21 1.09
N LEU A 76 7.41 2.34 -0.15
CA LEU A 76 7.31 3.61 -0.89
C LEU A 76 5.87 4.00 -1.25
N PRO A 77 5.00 3.10 -1.73
CA PRO A 77 3.59 3.40 -1.91
C PRO A 77 2.90 3.87 -0.62
N ALA A 78 3.15 3.21 0.50
CA ALA A 78 2.55 3.58 1.79
C ALA A 78 3.04 4.96 2.25
N LEU A 79 4.34 5.21 2.14
CA LEU A 79 4.96 6.50 2.45
C LEU A 79 4.37 7.62 1.58
N SER A 80 4.38 7.47 0.26
CA SER A 80 3.82 8.48 -0.65
C SER A 80 2.33 8.71 -0.40
N GLY A 81 1.56 7.66 -0.08
CA GLY A 81 0.16 7.79 0.31
C GLY A 81 -0.04 8.67 1.56
N ILE A 82 0.77 8.46 2.59
CA ILE A 82 0.77 9.32 3.80
C ILE A 82 1.12 10.76 3.43
N ARG A 83 2.16 10.99 2.62
CA ARG A 83 2.57 12.34 2.22
C ARG A 83 1.45 13.07 1.49
N LYS A 84 0.86 12.44 0.46
CA LYS A 84 -0.26 13.01 -0.30
C LYS A 84 -1.45 13.33 0.60
N HIS A 85 -1.74 12.47 1.57
CA HIS A 85 -2.79 12.73 2.56
C HIS A 85 -2.49 13.96 3.43
N LEU A 86 -1.25 14.14 3.86
CA LEU A 86 -0.83 15.30 4.65
C LEU A 86 -0.76 16.59 3.82
N GLU A 87 -0.50 16.51 2.51
CA GLU A 87 -0.48 17.65 1.58
C GLU A 87 -1.88 18.24 1.35
N ARG A 88 -2.95 17.46 1.54
CA ARG A 88 -4.34 17.90 1.40
C ARG A 88 -4.69 19.05 2.34
N THR A 89 -5.04 20.19 1.79
CA THR A 89 -5.51 21.36 2.54
C THR A 89 -6.98 21.26 2.94
N ASP A 90 -7.75 20.46 2.18
CA ASP A 90 -9.19 20.18 2.35
C ASP A 90 -9.46 19.05 3.35
N LEU A 91 -8.44 18.62 4.10
CA LEU A 91 -8.48 17.36 4.83
C LEU A 91 -9.60 17.32 5.88
N PHE A 92 -9.93 18.45 6.49
CA PHE A 92 -10.88 18.52 7.61
C PHE A 92 -12.26 19.06 7.22
N ASP A 93 -12.43 19.53 5.98
CA ASP A 93 -13.61 20.26 5.50
C ASP A 93 -14.93 19.51 5.75
N ALA A 94 -14.93 18.19 5.59
CA ALA A 94 -16.13 17.38 5.83
C ALA A 94 -16.58 17.43 7.30
N HIS A 95 -15.64 17.32 8.25
CA HIS A 95 -15.95 17.36 9.68
C HIS A 95 -16.24 18.77 10.17
N VAL A 96 -15.55 19.77 9.62
CA VAL A 96 -15.81 21.20 9.87
C VAL A 96 -17.22 21.55 9.38
N GLY A 97 -17.58 21.14 8.16
CA GLY A 97 -18.90 21.36 7.59
C GLY A 97 -20.02 20.64 8.35
N GLU A 98 -19.79 19.42 8.83
CA GLU A 98 -20.74 18.70 9.67
C GLU A 98 -20.97 19.39 11.03
N ALA A 99 -19.93 20.01 11.60
CA ALA A 99 -20.02 20.72 12.87
C ALA A 99 -20.79 22.05 12.77
N GLY A 100 -20.86 22.65 11.57
CA GLY A 100 -21.62 23.88 11.31
C GLY A 100 -20.91 25.15 11.79
N ASP A 101 -21.68 26.25 11.94
CA ASP A 101 -21.18 27.59 12.29
C ASP A 101 -21.12 27.81 13.81
N GLU A 102 -20.47 26.86 14.51
CA GLU A 102 -20.26 26.95 15.95
C GLU A 102 -18.97 27.71 16.25
N GLY A 103 -18.96 28.55 17.30
CA GLY A 103 -17.84 29.46 17.59
C GLY A 103 -16.48 28.80 17.81
N TYR A 104 -16.46 27.51 18.18
CA TYR A 104 -15.22 26.74 18.35
C TYR A 104 -14.67 26.16 17.04
N VAL A 105 -15.49 26.06 15.98
CA VAL A 105 -15.15 25.27 14.78
C VAL A 105 -13.96 25.87 14.04
N HIS A 106 -13.96 27.20 13.87
CA HIS A 106 -12.87 27.90 13.20
C HIS A 106 -11.53 27.74 13.92
N GLU A 107 -11.53 27.83 15.26
CA GLU A 107 -10.31 27.65 16.07
C GLU A 107 -9.76 26.22 15.94
N ILE A 108 -10.63 25.21 15.99
CA ILE A 108 -10.24 23.81 15.82
C ILE A 108 -9.71 23.54 14.40
N GLU A 109 -10.33 24.12 13.37
CA GLU A 109 -9.87 23.99 11.99
C GLU A 109 -8.45 24.55 11.79
N ILE A 110 -8.19 25.75 12.31
CA ILE A 110 -6.87 26.38 12.27
C ILE A 110 -5.85 25.47 12.98
N MET A 111 -6.15 25.09 14.22
CA MET A 111 -5.26 24.27 15.03
C MET A 111 -4.94 22.93 14.34
N MET A 112 -5.94 22.25 13.76
CA MET A 112 -5.73 20.98 13.05
C MET A 112 -4.91 21.14 11.78
N ASN A 113 -5.08 22.24 11.06
CA ASN A 113 -4.24 22.56 9.90
C ASN A 113 -2.80 22.86 10.28
N GLU A 114 -2.55 23.51 11.43
CA GLU A 114 -1.20 23.69 11.97
C GLU A 114 -0.54 22.35 12.32
N TYR A 115 -1.27 21.45 12.99
CA TYR A 115 -0.78 20.11 13.26
C TYR A 115 -0.48 19.33 11.97
N ARG A 116 -1.36 19.40 10.97
CA ARG A 116 -1.13 18.78 9.66
C ARG A 116 0.16 19.29 9.02
N LYS A 117 0.36 20.61 8.98
CA LYS A 117 1.58 21.23 8.43
C LYS A 117 2.83 20.80 9.19
N ALA A 118 2.77 20.77 10.52
CA ALA A 118 3.89 20.32 11.36
C ALA A 118 4.22 18.83 11.10
N MET A 119 3.20 17.97 11.01
CA MET A 119 3.38 16.56 10.68
C MET A 119 3.96 16.36 9.28
N LEU A 120 3.49 17.12 8.28
CA LEU A 120 4.06 17.09 6.92
C LEU A 120 5.54 17.49 6.95
N ALA A 121 5.90 18.57 7.65
CA ALA A 121 7.29 19.01 7.75
C ALA A 121 8.18 17.94 8.40
N MET A 122 7.73 17.33 9.50
CA MET A 122 8.45 16.22 10.14
C MET A 122 8.56 14.99 9.23
N TYR A 123 7.46 14.66 8.52
CA TYR A 123 7.41 13.56 7.58
C TYR A 123 8.43 13.76 6.45
N THR A 124 8.41 14.91 5.78
CA THR A 124 9.33 15.23 4.69
C THR A 124 10.77 15.18 5.19
N LYS A 125 11.08 15.78 6.35
CA LYS A 125 12.42 15.73 6.92
C LYS A 125 12.91 14.29 7.14
N ARG A 126 12.02 13.38 7.56
CA ARG A 126 12.37 12.00 7.89
C ARG A 126 12.46 11.08 6.68
N PHE A 127 11.58 11.24 5.70
CA PHE A 127 11.39 10.23 4.64
C PHE A 127 11.75 10.71 3.24
N ARG A 128 12.03 12.00 3.02
CA ARG A 128 12.35 12.54 1.68
C ARG A 128 13.49 11.80 1.00
N ALA A 129 14.61 11.59 1.69
CA ALA A 129 15.76 10.89 1.12
C ALA A 129 15.41 9.44 0.72
N LEU A 130 14.54 8.78 1.49
CA LEU A 130 14.08 7.43 1.18
C LEU A 130 13.13 7.42 -0.04
N GLU A 131 12.18 8.35 -0.09
CA GLU A 131 11.28 8.54 -1.24
C GLU A 131 12.05 8.88 -2.52
N GLU A 132 13.18 9.59 -2.41
CA GLU A 132 14.02 9.99 -3.54
C GLU A 132 15.04 8.91 -3.97
N SER A 133 15.27 7.89 -3.14
CA SER A 133 16.28 6.84 -3.35
C SER A 133 16.01 5.88 -4.51
N GLU A 134 17.02 5.10 -4.87
CA GLU A 134 16.97 4.00 -5.85
C GLU A 134 15.92 2.93 -5.48
N LEU A 135 15.45 2.84 -4.22
CA LEU A 135 14.41 1.87 -3.84
C LEU A 135 13.07 2.10 -4.56
N LYS A 136 12.93 3.22 -5.26
CA LYS A 136 11.86 3.53 -6.22
C LYS A 136 11.52 2.35 -7.12
N TRP A 137 12.50 1.64 -7.66
CA TRP A 137 12.21 0.57 -8.61
C TRP A 137 11.75 -0.74 -7.92
N VAL A 138 12.02 -0.92 -6.62
CA VAL A 138 11.63 -2.15 -5.88
C VAL A 138 10.10 -2.27 -5.78
N SER A 139 9.36 -1.16 -5.78
CA SER A 139 7.90 -1.18 -5.85
C SER A 139 7.35 -1.74 -7.17
N PHE A 140 8.16 -1.80 -8.24
CA PHE A 140 7.78 -2.38 -9.53
C PHE A 140 7.80 -3.90 -9.52
N LEU A 141 8.49 -4.51 -8.56
CA LEU A 141 8.54 -5.96 -8.41
C LEU A 141 7.25 -6.55 -7.83
N ASP A 142 6.39 -5.73 -7.23
CA ASP A 142 5.08 -6.18 -6.73
C ASP A 142 3.98 -5.91 -7.75
N THR A 143 3.45 -7.00 -8.32
CA THR A 143 2.39 -6.98 -9.33
C THR A 143 1.11 -6.28 -8.84
N ARG A 144 0.87 -6.23 -7.53
CA ARG A 144 -0.29 -5.54 -6.94
C ARG A 144 -0.13 -4.01 -7.00
N VAL A 145 1.10 -3.53 -6.94
CA VAL A 145 1.45 -2.10 -6.98
C VAL A 145 1.66 -1.64 -8.42
N ALA A 146 2.30 -2.47 -9.25
CA ALA A 146 2.59 -2.19 -10.65
C ALA A 146 1.34 -1.85 -11.48
N LYS A 147 0.17 -2.41 -11.13
CA LYS A 147 -1.08 -2.13 -11.84
C LYS A 147 -1.77 -0.83 -11.45
N ARG A 148 -1.53 -0.30 -10.24
CA ARG A 148 -2.31 0.82 -9.67
C ARG A 148 -1.57 2.16 -9.62
N MET A 149 -0.24 2.14 -9.46
CA MET A 149 0.71 3.28 -9.61
C MET A 149 0.28 4.70 -9.15
N SER A 150 -0.72 4.84 -8.27
CA SER A 150 -1.29 6.14 -7.89
C SER A 150 -0.37 7.02 -7.05
N HIS A 151 0.77 6.49 -6.60
CA HIS A 151 1.76 7.19 -5.77
C HIS A 151 2.78 8.01 -6.58
N ARG A 152 2.87 7.83 -7.92
CA ARG A 152 3.84 8.54 -8.76
C ARG A 152 3.25 9.69 -9.56
N SER A 153 4.10 10.67 -9.89
CA SER A 153 3.86 11.61 -10.98
C SER A 153 3.98 10.86 -12.31
N PRO A 154 3.14 11.12 -13.33
CA PRO A 154 3.21 10.45 -14.64
C PRO A 154 4.57 10.61 -15.36
N THR A 155 5.40 11.57 -14.94
CA THR A 155 6.77 11.78 -15.45
C THR A 155 7.79 10.76 -14.97
N ASP A 156 7.54 10.08 -13.85
CA ASP A 156 8.56 9.26 -13.17
C ASP A 156 8.49 7.77 -13.54
N THR A 157 7.40 7.36 -14.19
CA THR A 157 7.16 5.99 -14.65
C THR A 157 8.17 5.55 -15.71
N PRO A 158 8.50 6.35 -16.74
CA PRO A 158 9.49 5.97 -17.74
C PRO A 158 10.92 5.87 -17.20
N SER A 159 11.30 6.72 -16.23
CA SER A 159 12.64 6.69 -15.61
C SER A 159 12.84 5.42 -14.79
N ALA A 160 11.87 5.08 -13.95
CA ALA A 160 11.98 3.91 -13.09
C ALA A 160 11.92 2.59 -13.87
N CYS A 161 11.15 2.51 -14.98
CA CYS A 161 11.22 1.36 -15.88
C CYS A 161 12.62 1.19 -16.50
N LYS A 162 13.29 2.29 -16.87
CA LYS A 162 14.67 2.25 -17.37
C LYS A 162 15.65 1.79 -16.29
N GLU A 163 15.45 2.22 -15.04
CA GLU A 163 16.27 1.79 -13.89
C GLU A 163 16.11 0.29 -13.61
N VAL A 164 14.90 -0.28 -13.69
CA VAL A 164 14.69 -1.74 -13.57
C VAL A 164 15.43 -2.49 -14.66
N VAL A 165 15.26 -2.08 -15.93
CA VAL A 165 15.92 -2.73 -17.06
C VAL A 165 17.44 -2.66 -16.91
N LYS A 166 17.98 -1.50 -16.51
CA LYS A 166 19.41 -1.33 -16.24
C LYS A 166 19.89 -2.27 -15.13
N ALA A 167 19.18 -2.34 -14.00
CA ALA A 167 19.53 -3.23 -12.89
C ALA A 167 19.50 -4.71 -13.30
N MET A 168 18.52 -5.12 -14.11
CA MET A 168 18.44 -6.48 -14.65
C MET A 168 19.59 -6.79 -15.62
N VAL A 169 19.98 -5.83 -16.47
CA VAL A 169 21.11 -5.97 -17.39
C VAL A 169 22.44 -6.04 -16.65
N ASP A 170 22.62 -5.23 -15.61
CA ASP A 170 23.83 -5.25 -14.78
C ASP A 170 23.94 -6.57 -14.01
N LEU A 171 22.84 -7.06 -13.41
CA LEU A 171 22.80 -8.37 -12.76
C LEU A 171 23.08 -9.51 -13.76
N ALA A 172 22.52 -9.45 -14.97
CA ALA A 172 22.77 -10.45 -16.01
C ALA A 172 24.23 -10.46 -16.47
N ARG A 173 24.88 -9.29 -16.53
CA ARG A 173 26.30 -9.16 -16.88
C ARG A 173 27.19 -9.81 -15.82
N ASP A 174 26.87 -9.61 -14.55
CA ASP A 174 27.64 -10.17 -13.42
C ASP A 174 27.45 -11.69 -13.26
N ASN A 175 26.39 -12.26 -13.86
CA ASN A 175 26.08 -13.69 -13.85
C ASN A 175 26.34 -14.37 -15.20
N LEU A 176 27.04 -13.72 -16.13
CA LEU A 176 27.51 -14.39 -17.34
C LEU A 176 28.47 -15.50 -16.93
N PRO A 177 28.25 -16.76 -17.39
CA PRO A 177 29.21 -17.82 -17.15
C PRO A 177 30.54 -17.39 -17.76
N SER A 178 31.60 -17.39 -16.95
CA SER A 178 32.97 -17.26 -17.44
C SER A 178 33.17 -18.34 -18.51
N GLU A 179 33.68 -17.95 -19.68
CA GLU A 179 34.02 -18.87 -20.78
C GLU A 179 35.16 -19.81 -20.37
N ASP A 180 34.90 -20.73 -19.47
CA ASP A 180 35.72 -21.92 -19.27
C ASP A 180 34.82 -23.14 -19.44
N CYS A 181 34.66 -23.47 -20.72
CA CYS A 181 34.05 -24.71 -21.17
C CYS A 181 34.93 -25.88 -20.72
N GLN A 182 34.51 -26.65 -19.73
CA GLN A 182 35.00 -28.02 -19.54
C GLN A 182 33.85 -29.00 -19.39
N THR A 183 33.72 -29.78 -20.46
CA THR A 183 32.93 -31.00 -20.63
C THR A 183 33.05 -31.92 -19.42
N SER A 184 31.93 -32.36 -18.84
CA SER A 184 31.91 -33.55 -17.98
C SER A 184 30.56 -34.28 -18.05
N THR A 185 30.72 -35.59 -18.12
CA THR A 185 29.87 -36.75 -18.41
C THR A 185 28.56 -36.85 -17.59
N PRO A 186 27.47 -37.49 -18.12
CA PRO A 186 26.21 -37.59 -17.39
C PRO A 186 26.20 -38.73 -16.36
N ILE A 187 25.71 -38.43 -15.15
CA ILE A 187 25.33 -39.41 -14.11
C ILE A 187 23.80 -39.43 -14.03
N PRO A 188 23.11 -40.59 -13.99
CA PRO A 188 21.66 -40.66 -13.93
C PRO A 188 21.16 -40.43 -12.50
N VAL A 189 20.23 -39.48 -12.31
CA VAL A 189 19.52 -39.27 -11.03
C VAL A 189 18.02 -39.47 -11.24
N GLN A 190 17.44 -40.29 -10.38
CA GLN A 190 16.03 -40.68 -10.35
C GLN A 190 15.08 -39.50 -10.13
N THR A 191 13.85 -39.65 -10.62
CA THR A 191 12.87 -38.61 -10.97
C THR A 191 12.15 -37.99 -9.76
N ASP A 192 12.59 -36.80 -9.34
CA ASP A 192 11.96 -35.88 -8.35
C ASP A 192 10.63 -35.22 -8.85
N GLN A 193 10.15 -35.65 -10.01
CA GLN A 193 9.11 -34.97 -10.77
C GLN A 193 7.69 -35.32 -10.31
N GLN A 194 7.50 -36.51 -9.74
CA GLN A 194 6.20 -36.96 -9.21
C GLN A 194 5.83 -36.29 -7.88
N VAL A 195 6.80 -35.97 -7.03
CA VAL A 195 6.58 -35.28 -5.74
C VAL A 195 6.23 -33.80 -5.97
N ARG A 196 6.87 -33.17 -6.96
CA ARG A 196 6.59 -31.77 -7.34
C ARG A 196 5.20 -31.57 -7.95
N LEU A 197 4.75 -32.48 -8.80
CA LEU A 197 3.42 -32.40 -9.42
C LEU A 197 2.29 -32.56 -8.38
N SER A 198 2.47 -33.46 -7.41
CA SER A 198 1.51 -33.67 -6.30
C SER A 198 1.31 -32.44 -5.41
N MET A 199 2.37 -31.70 -5.08
CA MET A 199 2.23 -30.49 -4.25
C MET A 199 1.72 -29.26 -5.02
N TYR A 200 1.99 -29.18 -6.32
CA TYR A 200 1.58 -28.03 -7.14
C TYR A 200 0.06 -27.99 -7.35
N ASP A 201 -0.56 -29.13 -7.68
CA ASP A 201 -2.02 -29.25 -7.88
C ASP A 201 -2.82 -28.97 -6.61
N HIS A 202 -2.26 -29.29 -5.44
CA HIS A 202 -2.93 -29.06 -4.15
C HIS A 202 -2.88 -27.59 -3.71
N THR A 203 -1.95 -26.80 -4.25
CA THR A 203 -1.71 -25.41 -3.83
C THR A 203 -2.33 -24.39 -4.77
N PHE A 204 -2.44 -24.68 -6.08
CA PHE A 204 -2.83 -23.69 -7.09
C PHE A 204 -4.00 -24.09 -8.00
N GLY A 205 -4.46 -25.35 -7.99
CA GLY A 205 -5.53 -25.85 -8.86
C GLY A 205 -5.10 -25.99 -10.35
N PRO A 206 -5.87 -26.73 -11.18
CA PRO A 206 -5.46 -27.03 -12.55
C PRO A 206 -5.58 -25.83 -13.51
N ASP A 207 -4.61 -25.73 -14.42
CA ASP A 207 -4.30 -24.54 -15.23
C ASP A 207 -5.24 -24.26 -16.44
N GLU A 208 -6.20 -25.12 -16.78
CA GLU A 208 -6.90 -24.99 -18.07
C GLU A 208 -8.30 -24.38 -17.98
N VAL A 209 -8.40 -23.10 -18.36
CA VAL A 209 -9.62 -22.54 -18.98
C VAL A 209 -9.25 -22.11 -20.39
N LEU A 210 -9.79 -22.82 -21.39
CA LEU A 210 -9.64 -22.52 -22.82
C LEU A 210 -10.21 -21.13 -23.16
N ALA A 211 -9.33 -20.16 -23.40
CA ALA A 211 -9.66 -18.90 -24.05
C ALA A 211 -9.17 -18.94 -25.50
N HIS A 212 -10.04 -18.61 -26.46
CA HIS A 212 -9.67 -18.48 -27.86
C HIS A 212 -8.78 -17.26 -28.08
N PRO A 213 -7.74 -17.39 -28.93
CA PRO A 213 -6.77 -16.33 -29.09
C PRO A 213 -7.38 -15.13 -29.82
N THR A 214 -7.06 -13.93 -29.33
CA THR A 214 -7.47 -12.69 -29.99
C THR A 214 -6.43 -12.28 -31.03
N LYS A 215 -6.84 -11.45 -32.00
CA LYS A 215 -6.01 -10.91 -33.10
C LYS A 215 -4.64 -10.35 -32.66
N LEU A 216 -4.52 -9.94 -31.40
CA LEU A 216 -3.29 -9.46 -30.76
C LEU A 216 -2.22 -10.55 -30.54
N GLU A 217 -2.64 -11.80 -30.33
CA GLU A 217 -1.73 -12.94 -30.11
C GLU A 217 -1.14 -13.48 -31.42
N GLU A 218 -1.87 -13.36 -32.54
CA GLU A 218 -1.33 -13.66 -33.88
C GLU A 218 -0.25 -12.67 -34.30
N ASP A 219 -0.42 -11.39 -33.95
CA ASP A 219 0.53 -10.34 -34.31
C ASP A 219 1.82 -10.40 -33.47
N CYS A 220 1.76 -10.68 -32.15
CA CYS A 220 2.99 -10.92 -31.36
C CYS A 220 3.68 -12.24 -31.78
N SER A 221 2.97 -13.24 -32.35
CA SER A 221 3.59 -14.48 -32.87
C SER A 221 4.40 -14.26 -34.16
N LYS A 222 3.98 -13.31 -35.02
CA LYS A 222 4.71 -12.97 -36.26
C LYS A 222 6.01 -12.19 -36.02
N VAL A 223 6.05 -11.35 -34.98
CA VAL A 223 7.22 -10.51 -34.66
C VAL A 223 8.30 -11.30 -33.90
N PHE A 224 7.91 -12.32 -33.13
CA PHE A 224 8.81 -13.08 -32.25
C PHE A 224 8.94 -14.57 -32.63
N GLY A 225 8.64 -14.93 -33.88
CA GLY A 225 8.65 -16.32 -34.36
C GLY A 225 9.98 -17.09 -34.19
N GLY A 226 11.08 -16.40 -33.88
CA GLY A 226 12.38 -17.02 -33.55
C GLY A 226 12.62 -17.31 -32.06
N CYS A 227 11.82 -16.75 -31.14
CA CYS A 227 12.04 -16.89 -29.69
C CYS A 227 11.18 -17.99 -29.04
N TYR A 228 10.30 -18.65 -29.80
CA TYR A 228 9.32 -19.59 -29.25
C TYR A 228 9.85 -20.99 -28.91
N ASN A 229 11.11 -21.31 -29.22
CA ASN A 229 11.69 -22.63 -28.94
C ASN A 229 12.64 -22.67 -27.73
N SER A 230 12.55 -21.71 -26.81
CA SER A 230 13.28 -21.73 -25.54
C SER A 230 12.31 -21.73 -24.36
N GLU A 231 12.22 -22.87 -23.68
CA GLU A 231 11.29 -23.24 -22.60
C GLU A 231 11.34 -22.39 -21.31
N LYS A 232 11.84 -21.15 -21.31
CA LYS A 232 11.94 -20.33 -20.08
C LYS A 232 11.60 -18.85 -20.23
N CYS A 233 10.77 -18.45 -21.19
CA CYS A 233 10.30 -17.07 -21.25
C CYS A 233 8.88 -16.94 -20.68
N HIS A 234 8.78 -16.42 -19.45
CA HIS A 234 7.50 -16.12 -18.79
C HIS A 234 6.65 -15.18 -19.67
N LYS A 235 5.48 -15.67 -20.11
CA LYS A 235 4.47 -14.94 -20.91
C LYS A 235 4.13 -13.54 -20.36
N SER A 236 4.31 -13.32 -19.05
CA SER A 236 4.07 -12.04 -18.39
C SER A 236 5.03 -10.92 -18.84
N ILE A 237 6.29 -11.24 -19.14
CA ILE A 237 7.31 -10.25 -19.55
C ILE A 237 7.07 -9.79 -20.99
N CYS A 238 6.68 -10.70 -21.88
CA CYS A 238 6.34 -10.37 -23.26
C CYS A 238 5.06 -9.52 -23.38
N MET A 239 4.06 -9.73 -22.51
CA MET A 239 2.85 -8.90 -22.50
C MET A 239 3.14 -7.45 -22.09
N VAL A 240 4.01 -7.23 -21.09
CA VAL A 240 4.42 -5.89 -20.66
C VAL A 240 5.21 -5.17 -21.77
N ALA A 241 6.01 -5.90 -22.55
CA ALA A 241 6.71 -5.37 -23.71
C ALA A 241 5.78 -5.06 -24.91
N CYS A 242 4.83 -5.94 -25.26
CA CYS A 242 3.86 -5.69 -26.35
C CYS A 242 2.93 -4.49 -26.02
N GLN A 243 2.54 -4.26 -24.76
CA GLN A 243 1.76 -3.07 -24.37
C GLN A 243 2.51 -1.74 -24.53
N HIS A 244 3.84 -1.76 -24.48
CA HIS A 244 4.67 -0.56 -24.57
C HIS A 244 4.86 -0.04 -26.01
N LEU A 245 4.65 -0.90 -27.02
CA LEU A 245 4.79 -0.57 -28.44
C LEU A 245 3.52 0.03 -29.09
N GLN A 246 2.36 -0.08 -28.44
CA GLN A 246 1.09 0.49 -28.95
C GLN A 246 0.82 1.93 -28.47
N LEU A 247 1.63 2.46 -27.55
CA LEU A 247 1.52 3.82 -27.01
C LEU A 247 2.64 4.77 -27.50
N SER A 248 3.36 4.37 -28.55
CA SER A 248 4.33 5.20 -29.30
C SER A 248 3.73 5.59 -30.65
#